data_AF-A0A821KYV7-F1
#
_entry.id   AF-A0A821KYV7-F1
#
_cell.length_a   1.000
_cell.length_b   1.000
_cell.length_c   1.000
_cell.angle_alpha   90.00
_cell.angle_beta   90.00
_cell.angle_gamma   90.00
#
_symmetry.space_group_name_H-M   'P 1'
#
loop_
_entity.id
_entity.type
_entity.pdbx_description
1 polymer ?
#
loop_
_entity_poly.entity_id
_entity_poly.type
_entity_poly.pdbx_seq_one_letter_code
_entity_poly.pdbx_strand_id
1 'polypeptide(L)'
;MIMEILIKLKNLSKRAARIGLLFSSCTPTIHIESDHVIQIDDIEKNGYTFTDGCGIIGRSLDKNIVPYLNDFKKPILTLNNDNQIEENTCPCAFQIRYQGYKGVLMINNDNQDDNIQVRSSMKKFTSTISICLYAYDDG
;
A
#
# COMPACT_ATOMS: atom_id res chain seq x y z
N MET A 1 21.40 5.70 9.30
CA MET A 1 20.16 6.33 9.77
C MET A 1 19.05 5.32 10.12
N ILE A 2 18.59 4.44 9.22
CA ILE A 2 17.49 3.48 9.52
C ILE A 2 17.89 2.41 10.55
N MET A 3 19.11 1.85 10.43
CA MET A 3 19.58 0.83 11.37
C MET A 3 19.63 1.37 12.81
N GLU A 4 19.98 2.65 13.02
CA GLU A 4 19.97 3.26 14.35
C GLU A 4 18.57 3.40 14.94
N ILE A 5 17.57 3.71 14.11
CA ILE A 5 16.16 3.79 14.54
C ILE A 5 15.66 2.38 14.94
N LEU A 6 16.00 1.35 14.17
CA LEU A 6 15.61 -0.02 14.46
C LEU A 6 16.30 -0.57 15.73
N ILE A 7 17.56 -0.15 15.98
CA ILE A 7 18.32 -0.49 17.19
C ILE A 7 17.75 0.17 18.47
N LYS A 8 16.81 1.11 18.37
CA LYS A 8 16.10 1.67 19.55
C LYS A 8 14.87 0.85 19.98
N LEU A 9 14.41 -0.12 19.17
CA LEU A 9 13.25 -0.97 19.51
C LEU A 9 13.60 -1.98 20.61
N LYS A 10 12.99 -1.87 21.80
CA LYS A 10 13.28 -2.74 22.95
C LYS A 10 13.01 -4.23 22.72
N ASN A 11 12.02 -4.57 21.88
CA ASN A 11 11.64 -5.95 21.60
C ASN A 11 12.49 -6.52 20.45
N LEU A 12 13.31 -7.54 20.76
CA LEU A 12 14.23 -8.18 19.81
C LEU A 12 13.51 -8.84 18.64
N SER A 13 12.41 -9.55 18.88
CA SER A 13 11.62 -10.22 17.84
C SER A 13 11.03 -9.21 16.85
N LYS A 14 10.46 -8.12 17.37
CA LYS A 14 9.96 -7.02 16.52
C LYS A 14 11.10 -6.36 15.74
N ARG A 15 12.25 -6.13 16.37
CA ARG A 15 13.43 -5.55 15.70
C ARG A 15 13.90 -6.42 14.54
N ALA A 16 14.08 -7.73 14.76
CA ALA A 16 14.48 -8.67 13.72
C ALA A 16 13.48 -8.69 12.55
N ALA A 17 12.17 -8.70 12.85
CA ALA A 17 11.13 -8.64 11.83
C ALA A 17 11.16 -7.33 11.01
N ARG A 18 11.53 -6.18 11.61
CA ARG A 18 11.69 -4.91 10.89
C ARG A 18 12.94 -4.86 10.03
N ILE A 19 14.05 -5.42 10.51
CA ILE A 19 15.28 -5.57 9.70
C ILE A 19 14.98 -6.46 8.48
N GLY A 20 14.26 -7.58 8.68
CA GLY A 20 13.83 -8.44 7.58
C GLY A 20 13.00 -7.72 6.52
N LEU A 21 12.23 -6.69 6.90
CA LEU A 21 11.47 -5.88 5.95
C LEU A 21 12.35 -5.05 5.01
N LEU A 22 13.60 -4.73 5.40
CA LEU A 22 14.54 -4.00 4.54
C LEU A 22 15.12 -4.90 3.44
N PHE A 23 15.13 -6.22 3.64
CA PHE A 23 15.73 -7.19 2.71
C PHE A 23 14.69 -7.93 1.85
N SER A 24 13.41 -7.69 2.09
CA SER A 24 12.35 -8.34 1.32
C SER A 24 12.27 -7.81 -0.12
N SER A 25 12.31 -8.73 -1.09
CA SER A 25 12.52 -8.49 -2.53
C SER A 25 11.40 -7.71 -3.20
N CYS A 26 11.68 -6.44 -3.50
CA CYS A 26 10.93 -5.38 -4.17
C CYS A 26 10.57 -5.43 -5.66
N THR A 27 9.34 -5.23 -6.13
CA THR A 27 9.14 -4.70 -7.51
C THR A 27 8.91 -3.19 -7.42
N PRO A 28 9.90 -2.34 -7.75
CA PRO A 28 9.71 -0.89 -7.73
C PRO A 28 8.72 -0.47 -8.81
N THR A 29 7.60 0.10 -8.40
CA THR A 29 6.49 0.48 -9.31
C THR A 29 6.58 1.97 -9.62
N ILE A 30 6.19 2.83 -8.67
CA ILE A 30 6.17 4.27 -8.85
C ILE A 30 6.78 4.98 -7.66
N HIS A 31 7.41 6.12 -7.93
CA HIS A 31 7.77 7.07 -6.89
C HIS A 31 6.55 7.96 -6.61
N ILE A 32 6.14 8.02 -5.35
CA ILE A 32 5.05 8.88 -4.91
C ILE A 32 5.65 9.92 -3.99
N GLU A 33 5.56 11.18 -4.42
CA GLU A 33 5.98 12.32 -3.63
C GLU A 33 5.21 12.34 -2.31
N SER A 34 5.87 12.79 -1.25
CA SER A 34 5.28 12.75 0.10
C SER A 34 4.01 13.60 0.20
N ASP A 35 3.85 14.61 -0.65
CA ASP A 35 2.68 15.49 -0.71
C ASP A 35 1.41 14.77 -1.15
N HIS A 36 1.54 13.66 -1.89
CA HIS A 36 0.42 12.80 -2.28
C HIS A 36 0.13 11.71 -1.23
N VAL A 37 0.79 11.72 -0.07
CA VAL A 37 0.56 10.74 1.00
C VAL A 37 -0.04 11.44 2.22
N ILE A 38 -1.30 11.13 2.48
CA ILE A 38 -2.08 11.69 3.58
C ILE A 38 -2.19 10.65 4.69
N GLN A 39 -2.04 11.07 5.94
CA GLN A 39 -2.33 10.19 7.07
C GLN A 39 -3.78 10.38 7.51
N ILE A 40 -4.53 9.28 7.59
CA ILE A 40 -5.90 9.23 8.11
C ILE A 40 -5.97 8.35 9.37
N ASP A 41 -6.97 8.58 10.20
CA ASP A 41 -7.16 7.85 11.45
C ASP A 41 -7.67 6.43 11.21
N ASP A 42 -7.31 5.48 12.05
CA ASP A 42 -7.86 4.13 12.00
C ASP A 42 -9.36 4.09 12.37
N ILE A 43 -10.12 3.19 11.73
CA ILE A 43 -11.53 2.98 12.10
C ILE A 43 -11.56 2.01 13.28
N GLU A 44 -11.89 2.55 14.46
CA GLU A 44 -11.95 1.78 15.70
C GLU A 44 -13.38 1.69 16.23
N LYS A 45 -13.80 0.49 16.65
CA LYS A 45 -15.11 0.28 17.29
C LYS A 45 -15.00 -0.82 18.33
N ASN A 46 -15.56 -0.57 19.52
CA ASN A 46 -15.53 -1.51 20.66
C ASN A 46 -14.11 -1.98 21.04
N GLY A 47 -13.09 -1.13 20.89
CA GLY A 47 -11.70 -1.48 21.18
C GLY A 47 -11.00 -2.33 20.12
N TYR A 48 -11.64 -2.56 18.97
CA TYR A 48 -11.05 -3.25 17.82
C TYR A 48 -10.76 -2.27 16.70
N THR A 49 -9.59 -2.40 16.08
CA THR A 49 -9.19 -1.63 14.90
C THR A 49 -9.55 -2.40 13.63
N PHE A 50 -10.56 -1.91 12.90
CA PHE A 50 -11.10 -2.57 11.70
C PHE A 50 -10.23 -2.37 10.45
N THR A 51 -9.37 -1.35 10.48
CA THR A 51 -8.49 -0.97 9.38
C THR A 51 -7.02 -1.22 9.67
N ASP A 52 -6.70 -2.13 10.61
CA ASP A 52 -5.31 -2.41 10.98
C ASP A 52 -4.52 -2.88 9.75
N GLY A 53 -3.59 -2.04 9.30
CA GLY A 53 -2.77 -2.35 8.13
C GLY A 53 -3.44 -2.04 6.78
N CYS A 54 -4.60 -1.40 6.75
CA CYS A 54 -5.36 -1.12 5.52
C CYS A 54 -5.48 0.38 5.25
N GLY A 55 -4.91 0.86 4.15
CA GLY A 55 -5.04 2.22 3.63
C GLY A 55 -5.88 2.27 2.36
N ILE A 56 -5.91 3.45 1.75
CA ILE A 56 -6.69 3.75 0.54
C ILE A 56 -5.76 4.32 -0.52
N ILE A 57 -6.00 3.97 -1.79
CA ILE A 57 -5.40 4.63 -2.94
C ILE A 57 -6.50 5.20 -3.84
N GLY A 58 -6.33 6.44 -4.27
CA GLY A 58 -7.26 7.08 -5.19
C GLY A 58 -7.15 6.55 -6.62
N ARG A 59 -8.28 6.55 -7.33
CA ARG A 59 -8.44 6.01 -8.69
C ARG A 59 -7.79 6.86 -9.81
N SER A 60 -7.08 7.91 -9.45
CA SER A 60 -6.25 8.65 -10.40
C SER A 60 -4.81 8.12 -10.42
N LEU A 61 -4.35 7.55 -9.29
CA LEU A 61 -3.00 6.99 -9.15
C LEU A 61 -2.90 5.54 -9.65
N ASP A 62 -3.97 4.76 -9.54
CA ASP A 62 -4.02 3.35 -9.97
C ASP A 62 -3.67 3.18 -11.47
N LYS A 63 -4.21 4.02 -12.35
CA LYS A 63 -3.92 4.02 -13.80
C LYS A 63 -2.46 4.28 -14.12
N ASN A 64 -1.78 5.05 -13.26
CA ASN A 64 -0.35 5.32 -13.39
C ASN A 64 0.50 4.17 -12.85
N ILE A 65 -0.03 3.33 -11.96
CA ILE A 65 0.67 2.17 -11.38
C ILE A 65 0.62 0.97 -12.33
N VAL A 66 -0.51 0.73 -12.99
CA VAL A 66 -0.75 -0.44 -13.86
C VAL A 66 0.36 -0.69 -14.90
N PRO A 67 0.88 0.32 -15.61
CA PRO A 67 1.96 0.11 -16.58
C PRO A 67 3.26 -0.45 -16.00
N TYR A 68 3.50 -0.25 -14.70
CA TYR A 68 4.69 -0.75 -14.01
C TYR A 68 4.48 -2.13 -13.39
N LEU A 69 3.24 -2.62 -13.36
CA LEU A 69 2.90 -3.97 -12.95
C LEU A 69 3.08 -4.94 -14.12
N ASN A 70 4.30 -5.00 -14.66
CA ASN A 70 4.62 -5.82 -15.84
C ASN A 70 4.31 -7.32 -15.68
N ASP A 71 4.24 -7.81 -14.44
CA ASP A 71 3.89 -9.18 -14.09
C ASP A 71 2.37 -9.39 -13.97
N PHE A 72 1.59 -8.30 -13.83
CA PHE A 72 0.13 -8.33 -13.75
C PHE A 72 -0.48 -8.36 -15.16
N LYS A 73 -0.38 -9.52 -15.81
CA LYS A 73 -0.82 -9.74 -17.20
C LYS A 73 -2.23 -10.35 -17.32
N LYS A 74 -2.89 -10.61 -16.20
CA LYS A 74 -4.20 -11.26 -16.19
C LYS A 74 -5.30 -10.20 -16.28
N PRO A 75 -6.14 -10.19 -17.32
CA PRO A 75 -7.29 -9.29 -17.36
C PRO A 75 -8.27 -9.69 -16.24
N ILE A 76 -8.61 -8.73 -15.39
CA ILE A 76 -9.70 -8.85 -14.42
C ILE A 76 -10.99 -8.50 -15.16
N LEU A 77 -11.92 -9.45 -15.22
CA LEU A 77 -13.25 -9.19 -15.78
C LEU A 77 -14.04 -8.35 -14.79
N THR A 78 -14.39 -7.14 -15.19
CA THR A 78 -15.20 -6.21 -14.40
C THR A 78 -16.49 -5.88 -15.15
N LEU A 79 -17.51 -5.38 -14.44
CA LEU A 79 -18.70 -4.84 -15.07
C LEU A 79 -18.50 -3.33 -15.25
N ASN A 80 -18.78 -2.85 -16.46
CA ASN A 80 -18.86 -1.42 -16.72
C ASN A 80 -20.23 -0.86 -16.25
N ASN A 81 -20.42 0.45 -16.39
CA ASN A 81 -21.65 1.14 -15.98
C ASN A 81 -22.92 0.63 -16.69
N ASP A 82 -22.76 -0.05 -17.84
CA ASP A 82 -23.84 -0.64 -18.64
C ASP A 82 -24.03 -2.13 -18.36
N ASN A 83 -23.46 -2.66 -17.26
CA ASN A 83 -23.44 -4.09 -16.90
C ASN A 83 -22.83 -5.02 -17.96
N GLN A 84 -21.94 -4.51 -18.80
CA GLN A 84 -21.19 -5.31 -19.76
C GLN A 84 -19.84 -5.72 -19.18
N ILE A 85 -19.36 -6.90 -19.58
CA ILE A 85 -18.05 -7.39 -19.18
C ILE A 85 -16.97 -6.58 -19.89
N GLU A 86 -16.07 -5.97 -19.11
CA GLU A 86 -14.90 -5.24 -19.56
C GLU A 86 -13.64 -5.83 -18.93
N GLU A 87 -12.59 -5.97 -19.74
CA GLU A 87 -11.26 -6.36 -19.27
C GLU A 87 -10.58 -5.16 -18.61
N ASN A 88 -10.37 -5.25 -17.30
CA ASN A 88 -9.63 -4.27 -16.52
C ASN A 88 -8.31 -4.89 -16.05
N THR A 89 -7.20 -4.23 -16.33
CA THR A 89 -5.86 -4.68 -15.90
C THR A 89 -5.44 -4.09 -14.55
N CYS A 90 -6.33 -3.33 -13.90
CA CYS A 90 -6.06 -2.72 -12.61
C CYS A 90 -6.49 -3.61 -11.44
N PRO A 91 -5.56 -3.96 -10.51
CA PRO A 91 -5.90 -4.75 -9.33
C PRO A 91 -6.72 -3.93 -8.32
N CYS A 92 -7.58 -4.58 -7.54
CA CYS A 92 -8.40 -3.90 -6.53
C CYS A 92 -7.63 -3.52 -5.25
N ALA A 93 -6.45 -4.11 -5.04
CA ALA A 93 -5.64 -3.96 -3.85
C ALA A 93 -4.13 -4.03 -4.14
N PHE A 94 -3.35 -3.26 -3.38
CA PHE A 94 -1.89 -3.20 -3.48
C PHE A 94 -1.25 -3.44 -2.11
N GLN A 95 -0.38 -4.44 -1.97
CA GLN A 95 0.48 -4.56 -0.80
C GLN A 95 1.63 -3.55 -0.88
N ILE A 96 1.80 -2.73 0.16
CA ILE A 96 2.77 -1.64 0.13
C ILE A 96 3.89 -1.79 1.15
N ARG A 97 5.04 -1.24 0.78
CA ARG A 97 6.10 -0.81 1.69
C ARG A 97 6.42 0.63 1.29
N TYR A 98 6.35 1.58 2.22
CA TYR A 98 6.60 2.97 1.85
C TYR A 98 7.06 3.75 3.07
N GLN A 99 8.28 4.27 3.10
CA GLN A 99 8.77 5.13 4.19
C GLN A 99 8.54 4.56 5.61
N GLY A 100 8.57 3.22 5.74
CA GLY A 100 8.32 2.51 6.99
C GLY A 100 6.85 2.19 7.28
N TYR A 101 5.92 2.56 6.41
CA TYR A 101 4.57 2.02 6.34
C TYR A 101 4.59 0.63 5.67
N LYS A 102 3.83 -0.31 6.21
CA LYS A 102 3.58 -1.62 5.62
C LYS A 102 2.11 -1.96 5.80
N GLY A 103 1.45 -2.36 4.72
CA GLY A 103 0.05 -2.72 4.74
C GLY A 103 -0.48 -3.05 3.34
N VAL A 104 -1.79 -2.92 3.17
CA VAL A 104 -2.51 -3.03 1.90
C VAL A 104 -3.21 -1.70 1.62
N LEU A 105 -3.23 -1.26 0.38
CA LEU A 105 -4.03 -0.14 -0.10
C LEU A 105 -5.18 -0.70 -0.94
N MET A 106 -6.40 -0.26 -0.65
CA MET A 106 -7.58 -0.59 -1.45
C MET A 106 -7.92 0.58 -2.38
N ILE A 107 -8.35 0.30 -3.60
CA ILE A 107 -8.85 1.34 -4.50
C ILE A 107 -10.15 1.91 -3.92
N ASN A 108 -10.21 3.23 -3.77
CA ASN A 108 -11.46 3.92 -3.53
C ASN A 108 -12.08 4.34 -4.87
N ASN A 109 -13.21 3.73 -5.21
CA ASN A 109 -13.94 4.03 -6.44
C ASN A 109 -14.82 5.28 -6.33
N ASP A 110 -15.12 5.74 -5.12
CA ASP A 110 -16.05 6.83 -4.88
C ASP A 110 -15.39 8.21 -5.01
N ASN A 111 -14.06 8.26 -4.87
CA ASN A 111 -13.27 9.49 -4.99
C ASN A 111 -12.23 9.38 -6.11
N GLN A 112 -12.12 10.44 -6.92
CA GLN A 112 -11.06 10.60 -7.93
C GLN A 112 -9.76 11.19 -7.35
N ASP A 113 -9.55 11.00 -6.05
CA ASP A 113 -8.39 11.52 -5.35
C ASP A 113 -7.09 11.05 -6.04
N ASP A 114 -6.09 11.92 -6.02
CA ASP A 114 -4.75 11.69 -6.56
C ASP A 114 -3.74 11.39 -5.44
N ASN A 115 -4.23 10.87 -4.31
CA ASN A 115 -3.45 10.62 -3.12
C ASN A 115 -3.55 9.16 -2.62
N ILE A 116 -2.59 8.80 -1.78
CA ILE A 116 -2.60 7.60 -0.94
C ILE A 116 -2.91 8.03 0.48
N GLN A 117 -3.83 7.32 1.11
CA GLN A 117 -4.20 7.53 2.50
C GLN A 117 -3.68 6.36 3.34
N VAL A 118 -2.69 6.65 4.19
CA VAL A 118 -2.09 5.67 5.10
C VAL A 118 -2.62 5.86 6.52
N ARG A 119 -2.61 4.78 7.31
CA ARG A 119 -3.06 4.79 8.70
C ARG A 119 -1.92 4.63 9.69
N SER A 120 -2.15 5.07 10.93
CA SER A 120 -1.15 4.98 12.00
C SER A 120 -0.75 3.52 12.28
N SER A 121 -1.72 2.60 12.23
CA SER A 121 -1.53 1.16 12.37
C SER A 121 -0.53 0.59 11.36
N MET A 122 -0.44 1.17 10.15
CA MET A 122 0.47 0.76 9.09
C MET A 122 1.92 1.18 9.36
N LYS A 123 2.17 2.20 10.20
CA LYS A 123 3.51 2.74 10.46
C LYS A 123 4.32 1.80 11.35
N LYS A 124 5.34 1.17 10.77
CA LYS A 124 6.13 0.12 11.42
C LYS A 124 7.46 0.64 11.97
N PHE A 125 8.00 1.69 11.35
CA PHE A 125 9.15 2.49 11.79
C PHE A 125 9.16 3.80 10.99
N THR A 126 9.97 4.77 11.40
CA THR A 126 10.21 6.00 10.62
C THR A 126 11.36 5.78 9.65
N SER A 127 11.16 6.08 8.37
CA SER A 127 12.17 5.98 7.32
C SER A 127 11.89 7.01 6.24
N THR A 128 12.93 7.51 5.59
CA THR A 128 12.84 8.37 4.39
C THR A 128 12.94 7.57 3.10
N ILE A 129 13.07 6.24 3.18
CA ILE A 129 13.15 5.37 2.00
C ILE A 129 11.75 5.13 1.44
N SER A 130 11.47 5.75 0.29
CA SER A 130 10.26 5.56 -0.50
C SER A 130 10.45 4.39 -1.47
N ILE A 131 10.20 3.15 -1.02
CA ILE A 131 10.42 1.94 -1.84
C ILE A 131 9.22 0.99 -1.80
N CYS A 132 8.58 0.84 -2.98
CA CYS A 132 7.75 -0.26 -3.51
C CYS A 132 6.27 -0.41 -3.10
N LEU A 133 5.43 -0.40 -4.13
CA LEU A 133 4.11 -1.01 -4.13
C LEU A 133 4.22 -2.41 -4.76
N TYR A 134 3.41 -3.36 -4.33
CA TYR A 134 3.19 -4.62 -5.02
C TYR A 134 1.70 -4.77 -5.24
N ALA A 135 1.28 -5.17 -6.43
CA ALA A 135 -0.08 -5.67 -6.60
C ALA A 135 -0.17 -7.07 -5.97
N TYR A 136 -1.24 -7.33 -5.23
CA TYR A 136 -1.58 -8.69 -4.79
C TYR A 136 -2.60 -9.25 -5.79
N ASP A 137 -2.29 -10.39 -6.40
CA ASP A 137 -3.23 -11.14 -7.24
C ASP A 137 -3.77 -12.31 -6.42
N ASP A 138 -5.05 -12.27 -6.04
CA ASP A 138 -5.75 -13.43 -5.48
C ASP A 138 -6.25 -14.32 -6.64
N GLY A 139 -5.32 -15.01 -7.33
CA GLY A 139 -5.61 -16.21 -8.14
C GLY A 139 -5.96 -16.01 -9.62
#